data_AF-A0A4Y8V476-F1
#
_entry.id   AF-A0A4Y8V476-F1
#
_cell.length_a   1.000
_cell.length_b   1.000
_cell.length_c   1.000
_cell.angle_alpha   90.00
_cell.angle_beta   90.00
_cell.angle_gamma   90.00
#
_symmetry.space_group_name_H-M   'P 1'
#
loop_
_entity.id
_entity.type
_entity.pdbx_description
1 polymer ?
#
loop_
_entity_poly.entity_id
_entity_poly.type
_entity_poly.pdbx_seq_one_letter_code
_entity_poly.pdbx_strand_id
1 'polypeptide(L)'
;MATPSRGTARRRRSRDRRRDRTRCRHRAHTLSDRLRRLCAFGVLAQVDAPSGRRQVYELTVAGKDLFGVVVALRQWGERHAFADGEPRSTLVDGHGEPVPRLIPTDSHGQELTCDDARVVHVRPPA
;
A
#
# COMPACT_ATOMS: atom_id res chain seq x y z
N MET A 1 -2.66 14.92 -67.04
CA MET A 1 -1.85 16.09 -66.61
C MET A 1 -1.87 16.15 -65.09
N ALA A 2 -0.69 16.07 -64.47
CA ALA A 2 -0.32 16.36 -63.07
C ALA A 2 -1.06 15.70 -61.88
N THR A 3 -0.44 14.59 -61.46
CA THR A 3 -0.12 14.04 -60.12
C THR A 3 -0.50 14.75 -58.78
N PRO A 4 -0.55 13.96 -57.66
CA PRO A 4 -1.03 14.35 -56.33
C PRO A 4 0.08 14.92 -55.42
N SER A 5 -0.30 15.64 -54.35
CA SER A 5 0.63 16.10 -53.29
C SER A 5 0.39 15.37 -51.98
N ARG A 6 1.44 14.64 -51.56
CA ARG A 6 1.64 14.04 -50.25
C ARG A 6 2.02 15.14 -49.25
N GLY A 7 1.19 15.33 -48.21
CA GLY A 7 1.54 16.12 -47.03
C GLY A 7 2.16 15.21 -45.97
N THR A 8 3.44 15.43 -45.72
CA THR A 8 4.35 14.66 -44.89
C THR A 8 4.08 14.76 -43.39
N ALA A 9 4.44 13.67 -42.69
CA ALA A 9 4.50 13.56 -41.25
C ALA A 9 5.28 14.72 -40.61
N ARG A 10 4.65 15.43 -39.66
CA ARG A 10 5.37 16.29 -38.71
C ARG A 10 5.30 15.68 -37.31
N ARG A 11 6.26 14.78 -37.11
CA ARG A 11 6.73 14.23 -35.85
C ARG A 11 6.93 15.36 -34.82
N ARG A 12 5.93 15.65 -33.99
CA ARG A 12 6.13 16.51 -32.81
C ARG A 12 6.78 15.65 -31.73
N ARG A 13 8.11 15.70 -31.68
CA ARG A 13 8.90 15.31 -30.49
C ARG A 13 8.43 16.19 -29.33
N SER A 14 7.57 15.68 -28.46
CA SER A 14 7.24 16.35 -27.21
C SER A 14 8.41 16.16 -26.23
N ARG A 15 9.23 17.20 -26.20
CA ARG A 15 10.12 17.65 -25.13
C ARG A 15 10.03 16.86 -23.81
N ASP A 16 11.16 16.23 -23.50
CA ASP A 16 11.84 16.26 -22.20
C ASP A 16 10.97 16.65 -21.00
N ARG A 17 10.25 15.66 -20.42
CA ARG A 17 9.77 15.76 -19.04
C ARG A 17 10.95 15.44 -18.14
N ARG A 18 11.80 16.45 -17.88
CA ARG A 18 12.65 16.49 -16.70
C ARG A 18 11.74 16.34 -15.48
N ARG A 19 11.60 15.12 -14.96
CA ARG A 19 11.09 14.90 -13.62
C ARG A 19 12.18 15.38 -12.68
N ASP A 20 12.02 16.63 -12.26
CA ASP A 20 12.64 17.18 -11.09
C ASP A 20 12.31 16.23 -9.92
N ARG A 21 13.28 15.38 -9.56
CA ARG A 21 13.19 14.51 -8.38
C ARG A 21 13.37 15.43 -7.19
N THR A 22 12.30 16.15 -6.85
CA THR A 22 12.24 16.94 -5.63
C THR A 22 12.57 15.99 -4.48
N ARG A 23 13.74 16.26 -3.93
CA ARG A 23 14.40 15.52 -2.86
C ARG A 23 13.44 15.50 -1.67
N CYS A 24 12.74 14.39 -1.43
CA CYS A 24 12.07 14.14 -0.16
C CYS A 24 13.16 14.04 0.92
N ARG A 25 13.60 15.18 1.47
CA ARG A 25 14.32 15.23 2.74
C ARG A 25 13.31 14.90 3.84
N HIS A 26 12.91 13.64 3.93
CA HIS A 26 12.25 13.13 5.12
C HIS A 26 13.29 13.19 6.24
N ARG A 27 13.14 14.16 7.17
CA ARG A 27 13.86 14.07 8.44
C ARG A 27 13.43 12.75 9.07
N ALA A 28 14.39 11.88 9.33
CA ALA A 28 14.15 10.59 9.93
C ALA A 28 13.47 10.79 11.28
N HIS A 29 12.16 10.53 11.37
CA HIS A 29 11.65 9.94 12.59
C HIS A 29 12.37 8.60 12.70
N THR A 30 13.35 8.54 13.58
CA THR A 30 14.19 7.37 13.81
C THR A 30 13.30 6.15 13.94
N LEU A 31 13.67 5.03 13.33
CA LEU A 31 12.96 3.75 13.42
C LEU A 31 12.54 3.43 14.87
N SER A 32 13.41 3.73 15.82
CA SER A 32 13.18 3.59 17.26
C SER A 32 11.95 4.36 17.77
N ASP A 33 11.68 5.56 17.24
CA ASP A 33 10.49 6.35 17.61
C ASP A 33 9.21 5.70 17.09
N ARG A 34 9.25 5.18 15.86
CA ARG A 34 8.10 4.46 15.27
C ARG A 34 7.81 3.16 16.03
N LEU A 35 8.85 2.38 16.35
CA LEU A 35 8.70 1.16 17.14
C LEU A 35 8.12 1.45 18.53
N ARG A 36 8.61 2.49 19.21
CA ARG A 36 8.08 2.90 20.51
C ARG A 36 6.59 3.28 20.43
N ARG A 37 6.18 4.01 19.39
CA ARG A 37 4.77 4.37 19.18
C ARG A 37 3.92 3.13 18.90
N LEU A 38 4.38 2.21 18.06
CA LEU A 38 3.67 0.97 17.78
C LEU A 38 3.51 0.10 19.05
N CYS A 39 4.50 0.11 19.94
CA CYS A 39 4.37 -0.52 21.25
C CYS A 39 3.37 0.22 22.14
N ALA A 40 3.41 1.55 22.18
CA ALA A 40 2.48 2.36 22.96
C ALA A 40 1.01 2.19 22.51
N PHE A 41 0.77 1.96 21.22
CA PHE A 41 -0.55 1.63 20.67
C PHE A 41 -0.92 0.14 20.81
N GLY A 42 -0.07 -0.68 21.45
CA GLY A 42 -0.33 -2.10 21.66
C GLY A 42 -0.30 -2.94 20.38
N VAL A 43 0.29 -2.45 19.28
CA VAL A 43 0.46 -3.20 18.01
C VAL A 43 1.64 -4.15 18.11
N LEU A 44 2.71 -3.71 18.77
CA LEU A 44 3.91 -4.51 19.03
C LEU A 44 4.13 -4.70 20.52
N ALA A 45 4.69 -5.83 20.91
CA ALA A 45 5.24 -6.07 22.24
C ALA A 45 6.76 -6.25 22.12
N GLN A 46 7.50 -5.66 23.07
CA GLN A 46 8.93 -5.89 23.20
C GLN A 46 9.12 -7.19 24.00
N VAL A 47 9.89 -8.12 23.45
CA VAL A 47 10.18 -9.43 24.08
C VAL A 47 11.68 -9.60 24.26
N ASP A 48 12.06 -10.34 25.31
CA ASP A 48 13.46 -10.62 25.60
C ASP A 48 14.08 -11.47 24.49
N ALA A 49 15.19 -11.01 23.92
CA ALA A 49 15.90 -11.83 22.95
C ALA A 49 16.48 -13.07 23.64
N PRO A 50 16.40 -14.25 23.01
CA PRO A 50 17.06 -15.46 23.50
C PRO A 50 18.58 -15.31 23.70
N SER A 51 19.21 -14.37 23.00
CA SER A 51 20.65 -14.06 23.08
C SER A 51 20.99 -12.77 23.84
N GLY A 52 19.99 -12.07 24.41
CA GLY A 52 20.14 -10.90 25.28
C GLY A 52 20.72 -9.62 24.66
N ARG A 53 21.27 -9.67 23.44
CA ARG A 53 21.98 -8.52 22.83
C ARG A 53 21.10 -7.57 22.02
N ARG A 54 19.86 -7.94 21.69
CA ARG A 54 18.97 -7.15 20.83
C ARG A 54 17.56 -7.15 21.39
N GLN A 55 16.84 -6.05 21.19
CA GLN A 55 15.41 -6.01 21.48
C GLN A 55 14.66 -6.69 20.33
N VAL A 56 13.78 -7.63 20.65
CA VAL A 56 12.90 -8.29 19.68
C VAL A 56 11.50 -7.71 19.85
N TYR A 57 10.79 -7.56 18.74
CA TYR A 57 9.42 -7.06 18.72
C TYR A 57 8.52 -8.08 18.06
N GLU A 58 7.43 -8.42 18.73
CA GLU A 58 6.41 -9.34 18.21
C GLU A 58 5.07 -8.63 18.03
N LEU A 59 4.29 -9.06 17.03
CA LEU A 59 2.93 -8.57 16.86
C LEU A 59 2.04 -9.11 17.98
N THR A 60 1.32 -8.19 18.62
CA THR A 60 0.24 -8.56 19.55
C THR A 60 -0.96 -9.13 18.79
N VAL A 61 -1.98 -9.59 19.52
CA VAL A 61 -3.26 -9.97 18.92
C VAL A 61 -3.85 -8.79 18.12
N ALA A 62 -3.94 -7.60 18.74
CA ALA A 62 -4.41 -6.39 18.09
C ALA A 62 -3.54 -5.98 16.88
N GLY A 63 -2.23 -6.24 16.93
CA GLY A 63 -1.33 -5.99 15.81
C GLY A 63 -1.57 -6.93 14.64
N LYS A 64 -1.92 -8.19 14.89
CA LYS A 64 -2.27 -9.17 13.85
C LYS A 64 -3.59 -8.79 13.15
N ASP A 65 -4.53 -8.17 13.85
CA ASP A 65 -5.79 -7.68 13.26
C ASP A 65 -5.56 -6.62 12.18
N LEU A 66 -4.41 -5.93 12.19
CA LEU A 66 -4.02 -4.96 11.16
C LEU A 66 -3.55 -5.61 9.84
N PHE A 67 -3.42 -6.94 9.78
CA PHE A 67 -2.96 -7.63 8.57
C PHE A 67 -3.77 -7.24 7.33
N GLY A 68 -5.10 -7.17 7.44
CA GLY A 68 -5.96 -6.75 6.32
C GLY A 68 -5.66 -5.34 5.80
N VAL A 69 -5.32 -4.40 6.69
CA VAL A 69 -4.90 -3.04 6.31
C VAL A 69 -3.59 -3.06 5.54
N VAL A 70 -2.61 -3.84 6.01
CA VAL A 70 -1.31 -3.98 5.34
C VAL A 70 -1.47 -4.60 3.95
N VAL A 71 -2.32 -5.63 3.81
CA VAL A 71 -2.65 -6.25 2.52
C VAL A 71 -3.29 -5.23 1.58
N ALA A 72 -4.29 -4.49 2.06
CA ALA A 72 -4.97 -3.46 1.26
C ALA A 72 -4.01 -2.39 0.74
N LEU A 73 -3.15 -1.86 1.61
CA LEU A 73 -2.14 -0.86 1.24
C LEU A 73 -1.12 -1.40 0.24
N ARG A 74 -0.67 -2.66 0.43
CA ARG A 74 0.24 -3.31 -0.51
C ARG A 74 -0.39 -3.47 -1.88
N GLN A 75 -1.60 -4.01 -1.95
CA GLN A 75 -2.31 -4.19 -3.22
C GLN A 75 -2.62 -2.87 -3.91
N TRP A 76 -2.90 -1.80 -3.15
CA TRP A 76 -2.99 -0.45 -3.69
C TRP A 76 -1.65 0.01 -4.30
N GLY A 77 -0.55 -0.17 -3.58
CA GLY A 77 0.79 0.17 -4.06
C GLY A 77 1.17 -0.58 -5.34
N GLU A 78 0.87 -1.87 -5.41
CA GLU A 78 1.09 -2.71 -6.61
C GLU A 78 0.38 -2.19 -7.86
N ARG A 79 -0.77 -1.51 -7.71
CA ARG A 79 -1.53 -0.93 -8.83
C ARG A 79 -1.15 0.51 -9.18
N HIS A 80 -0.66 1.28 -8.22
CA HIS A 80 -0.57 2.73 -8.36
C HIS A 80 0.84 3.32 -8.11
N ALA A 81 1.75 2.56 -7.49
CA ALA A 81 3.06 3.04 -7.07
C ALA A 81 4.23 2.52 -7.92
N PHE A 82 3.96 1.70 -8.95
CA PHE A 82 4.97 1.15 -9.86
C PHE A 82 4.67 1.56 -11.29
N ALA A 83 5.72 1.74 -12.10
CA ALA A 83 5.57 1.92 -13.54
C ALA A 83 5.29 0.58 -14.24
N ASP A 84 4.74 0.65 -15.46
CA ASP A 84 4.51 -0.55 -16.28
C ASP A 84 5.80 -1.34 -16.48
N GLY A 85 5.80 -2.61 -16.09
CA GLY A 85 6.95 -3.51 -16.21
C GLY A 85 8.06 -3.30 -15.18
N GLU A 86 7.88 -2.42 -14.20
CA GLU A 86 8.82 -2.27 -13.08
C GLU A 86 8.76 -3.50 -12.17
N PRO A 87 9.91 -4.15 -11.84
CA PRO A 87 9.92 -5.27 -10.90
C PRO A 87 9.34 -4.87 -9.55
N ARG A 88 8.37 -5.65 -9.07
CA ARG A 88 7.71 -5.44 -7.77
C ARG A 88 7.60 -6.77 -7.02
N SER A 89 7.61 -6.69 -5.69
CA SER A 89 7.28 -7.84 -4.85
C SER A 89 5.78 -8.08 -4.88
N THR A 90 5.36 -9.34 -4.95
CA THR A 90 3.95 -9.78 -4.83
C THR A 90 3.75 -10.46 -3.48
N LEU A 91 2.63 -10.20 -2.80
CA LEU A 91 2.26 -10.96 -1.60
C LEU A 91 1.72 -12.33 -2.01
N VAL A 92 2.29 -13.38 -1.42
CA VAL A 92 1.86 -14.76 -1.60
C VAL A 92 1.44 -15.37 -0.27
N ASP A 93 0.56 -16.37 -0.33
CA ASP A 93 0.14 -17.16 0.83
C ASP A 93 1.16 -18.26 1.20
N GLY A 94 0.80 -19.13 2.15
CA GLY A 94 1.65 -20.24 2.60
C GLY A 94 1.92 -21.31 1.53
N HIS A 95 1.16 -21.31 0.43
CA HIS A 95 1.32 -22.21 -0.71
C HIS A 95 2.11 -21.56 -1.85
N GLY A 96 2.47 -20.28 -1.74
CA GLY A 96 3.15 -19.53 -2.78
C GLY A 96 2.22 -18.91 -3.81
N GLU A 97 0.91 -18.99 -3.61
CA GLU A 97 -0.07 -18.41 -4.52
C GLU A 97 -0.29 -16.92 -4.20
N PRO A 98 -0.47 -16.05 -5.21
CA PRO A 98 -0.76 -14.64 -4.98
C PRO A 98 -2.01 -14.45 -4.13
N VAL A 99 -1.90 -13.63 -3.09
CA VAL A 99 -3.05 -13.32 -2.23
C VAL A 99 -4.13 -12.61 -3.06
N PRO A 100 -5.37 -13.13 -3.09
CA PRO A 100 -6.46 -12.52 -3.84
C PRO A 100 -6.72 -11.08 -3.43
N ARG A 101 -7.33 -10.31 -4.34
CA ARG A 101 -7.68 -8.92 -4.08
C ARG A 101 -8.59 -8.83 -2.85
N LEU A 102 -8.26 -7.94 -1.93
CA LEU A 102 -9.15 -7.62 -0.82
C LEU A 102 -10.36 -6.84 -1.37
N ILE A 103 -11.54 -7.42 -1.23
CA ILE A 103 -12.82 -6.83 -1.64
C ILE A 103 -13.72 -6.77 -0.41
N PRO A 104 -14.12 -5.57 0.07
CA PRO A 104 -15.11 -5.45 1.13
C PRO A 104 -16.45 -5.98 0.64
N THR A 105 -17.16 -6.73 1.48
CA THR A 105 -18.50 -7.23 1.15
C THR A 105 -19.52 -6.80 2.18
N ASP A 106 -20.78 -6.70 1.76
CA ASP A 106 -21.91 -6.50 2.66
C ASP A 106 -22.30 -7.80 3.40
N SER A 107 -23.35 -7.75 4.23
CA SER A 107 -23.88 -8.91 4.97
C SER A 107 -24.46 -10.01 4.08
N HIS A 108 -24.66 -9.72 2.78
CA HIS A 108 -25.18 -10.66 1.77
C HIS A 108 -24.07 -11.18 0.85
N GLY A 109 -22.81 -10.82 1.12
CA GLY A 109 -21.65 -11.22 0.32
C GLY A 109 -21.50 -10.47 -1.00
N GLN A 110 -22.25 -9.38 -1.21
CA GLN A 110 -22.09 -8.52 -2.39
C GLN A 110 -20.92 -7.55 -2.19
N GLU A 111 -20.20 -7.25 -3.27
CA GLU A 111 -19.11 -6.27 -3.23
C GLU A 111 -19.64 -4.90 -2.80
N LEU A 112 -18.98 -4.33 -1.79
CA LEU A 112 -19.30 -3.00 -1.27
C LEU A 112 -18.34 -1.99 -1.89
N THR A 113 -18.89 -0.98 -2.57
CA THR A 113 -18.09 0.14 -3.07
C THR A 113 -18.07 1.30 -2.08
N CYS A 114 -17.28 2.33 -2.37
CA CYS A 114 -17.29 3.55 -1.55
C CYS A 114 -18.63 4.30 -1.59
N ASP A 115 -19.44 4.08 -2.64
CA ASP A 115 -20.74 4.73 -2.81
C ASP A 115 -21.85 4.01 -2.02
N ASP A 116 -21.66 2.73 -1.70
CA ASP A 116 -22.62 1.90 -0.95
C ASP A 116 -22.42 1.96 0.58
N ALA A 117 -21.27 2.49 1.03
CA ALA A 117 -20.88 2.53 2.42
C ALA A 117 -21.19 3.90 3.06
N ARG A 118 -21.80 3.89 4.26
CA ARG A 118 -21.96 5.09 5.08
C ARG A 118 -21.62 4.84 6.54
N VAL A 119 -21.05 5.84 7.19
CA VAL A 119 -20.77 5.81 8.63
C VAL A 119 -22.01 6.29 9.38
N VAL A 120 -22.51 5.47 10.30
CA VAL A 120 -23.60 5.84 11.21
C VAL A 120 -23.06 5.87 12.64
N HIS A 121 -23.45 6.88 13.42
CA HIS A 121 -23.10 6.93 14.83
C HIS A 121 -24.10 6.08 15.63
N VAL A 122 -23.63 4.99 16.21
CA VAL A 122 -24.47 4.12 17.06
C VAL A 122 -24.28 4.55 18.51
N ARG A 123 -25.36 4.98 19.17
CA ARG A 123 -25.34 5.21 20.62
C ARG A 123 -25.37 3.85 21.33
N PRO A 124 -24.51 3.61 22.33
CA PRO A 124 -24.55 2.36 23.08
C PRO A 124 -25.92 2.21 23.80
N PRO A 125 -26.46 0.99 23.91
CA PRO A 125 -27.65 0.74 24.72
C PRO A 125 -27.37 1.10 26.19
N ALA A 126 -28.39 1.66 26.87
CA ALA A 126 -28.33 2.13 28.25
C ALA A 126 -28.11 1.01 29.27
#